data_AF-A0A2J8TT61-F1
#
_entry.id   AF-A0A2J8TT61-F1
#
_cell.length_a   1.000
_cell.length_b   1.000
_cell.length_c   1.000
_cell.angle_alpha   90.00
_cell.angle_beta   90.00
_cell.angle_gamma   90.00
#
_symmetry.space_group_name_H-M   'P 1'
#
loop_
_entity.id
_entity.type
_entity.pdbx_description
1 polymer ?
#
loop_
_entity_poly.entity_id
_entity_poly.type
_entity_poly.pdbx_seq_one_letter_code
_entity_poly.pdbx_strand_id
1 'polypeptide(L)'
;MMAALYPSTDLSGASSSSLPSSPSSSSPNEVMALKDVREVKEENTLNEKLFLLACDKGDYYMVKKILEENSSGDLNINCVDVLGRNAVTITIENENLDILQLLLDYGCQKLMERIQNPEYSTTMDVAPVILAAHRNNYEILTMLLKQDVSLPKPHAVGCECTLCSAKNKKDSLRHSRFRLDIYRCLASPALIMLTEEDPILRAFELSADLKELSLVEVEFRNDYEELARQCKMFAKDLLAQARNSRELEVILNHTSSDEPLDKRGLLEERMNLSRLKLAIKYNQKEFVSQSNCQQFLNTVWFGQMSGYRRKPTWMIWSDIKRLWYEGLEDFLEESRNQLSFVMNSLYLATFALKVVAHNKISMGQMLQDFGKFLGMFLLVLFSFTIGLTQLYDKGYTSKEQKDCVGIFCEQQSNDTFHSFIGTCFALFWYIFSLAHVAIFVTRFGYGEELQSFVGAVIVGTYNVVVVIVLTKLLVAMLHKSFQLIANHEDKEWKFARAKLWLSYFDDKCTLPPPFNIIPSPKTICYMISSLSKWICSHTSKGKVKRQNSLKEWRNLKQKRDENYQKVMCCLVHRYLTSMRQKMQSTDQATVENLNELRQDLSKFRNEIRDLLGFRTSKYAMFYPRN
;
A
#
# COMPACT_ATOMS: atom_id res chain seq x y z
N MET A 1 3.38 22.03 13.85
CA MET A 1 2.64 23.26 14.20
C MET A 1 1.34 23.24 13.42
N MET A 2 0.27 22.84 14.10
CA MET A 2 -1.09 22.74 13.56
C MET A 2 -1.77 24.12 13.52
N ALA A 3 -2.54 24.37 12.47
CA ALA A 3 -3.74 25.21 12.44
C ALA A 3 -4.54 24.76 11.20
N ALA A 4 -5.63 24.00 11.37
CA ALA A 4 -7.01 24.48 11.54
C ALA A 4 -7.60 25.08 10.26
N LEU A 5 -8.71 24.51 9.78
CA LEU A 5 -9.94 25.20 9.37
C LEU A 5 -10.95 24.20 8.75
N TYR A 6 -12.03 23.92 9.47
CA TYR A 6 -13.35 23.64 8.90
C TYR A 6 -14.40 24.41 9.72
N PRO A 7 -15.47 24.94 9.10
CA PRO A 7 -16.39 25.85 9.76
C PRO A 7 -17.60 25.13 10.37
N SER A 8 -18.10 25.73 11.45
CA SER A 8 -19.33 25.43 12.17
C SER A 8 -20.49 26.25 11.62
N THR A 9 -21.71 25.69 11.63
CA THR A 9 -22.97 26.45 11.61
C THR A 9 -24.00 25.81 12.55
N ASP A 10 -24.14 26.47 13.69
CA ASP A 10 -25.34 26.94 14.40
C ASP A 10 -26.51 26.04 14.86
N LEU A 11 -26.62 26.12 16.19
CA LEU A 11 -27.70 25.93 17.16
C LEU A 11 -29.08 26.56 16.84
N SER A 12 -30.12 25.90 17.37
CA SER A 12 -31.19 26.47 18.20
C SER A 12 -31.64 25.38 19.20
N GLY A 13 -32.03 25.55 20.46
CA GLY A 13 -32.23 26.66 21.39
C GLY A 13 -33.25 26.23 22.48
N ALA A 14 -33.02 26.62 23.76
CA ALA A 14 -33.91 26.64 24.95
C ALA A 14 -34.08 25.32 25.78
N SER A 15 -33.48 25.18 27.00
CA SER A 15 -33.84 25.70 28.37
C SER A 15 -34.72 24.68 29.14
N SER A 16 -34.62 24.33 30.45
CA SER A 16 -34.10 24.98 31.68
C SER A 16 -34.11 24.00 32.89
N SER A 17 -33.10 24.12 33.77
CA SER A 17 -32.98 23.85 35.23
C SER A 17 -34.03 23.06 36.06
N SER A 18 -33.58 22.10 36.89
CA SER A 18 -33.61 22.13 38.39
C SER A 18 -33.18 20.79 39.04
N LEU A 19 -32.36 20.89 40.11
CA LEU A 19 -32.01 19.87 41.14
C LEU A 19 -32.94 20.09 42.37
N PRO A 20 -32.92 19.31 43.49
CA PRO A 20 -32.21 18.06 43.85
C PRO A 20 -33.11 17.00 44.56
N SER A 21 -32.58 15.79 44.84
CA SER A 21 -32.63 15.13 46.17
C SER A 21 -32.28 13.63 46.12
N SER A 22 -31.33 13.23 46.95
CA SER A 22 -31.13 11.86 47.45
C SER A 22 -31.77 11.74 48.83
N PRO A 23 -32.16 10.51 49.24
CA PRO A 23 -31.47 9.96 50.41
C PRO A 23 -31.15 8.44 50.32
N SER A 24 -29.88 8.14 50.62
CA SER A 24 -29.34 7.11 51.53
C SER A 24 -29.75 5.63 51.49
N SER A 25 -28.67 4.81 51.53
CA SER A 25 -28.49 3.50 52.22
C SER A 25 -29.15 2.27 51.55
N SER A 26 -28.50 1.11 51.37
CA SER A 26 -27.29 0.53 51.96
C SER A 26 -26.71 -0.60 51.07
N SER A 27 -25.39 -0.77 51.20
CA SER A 27 -24.38 -1.71 50.66
C SER A 27 -24.73 -3.21 50.54
N PRO A 28 -23.80 -4.11 50.17
CA PRO A 28 -22.64 -4.06 49.26
C PRO A 28 -22.65 -5.25 48.26
N ASN A 29 -22.04 -5.11 47.09
CA ASN A 29 -21.41 -6.23 46.40
C ASN A 29 -20.38 -5.69 45.39
N GLU A 30 -19.31 -5.10 45.93
CA GLU A 30 -18.00 -5.17 45.30
C GLU A 30 -17.55 -6.62 45.33
N VAL A 31 -17.89 -7.38 44.29
CA VAL A 31 -17.04 -8.35 43.57
C VAL A 31 -17.87 -8.70 42.34
N MET A 32 -17.82 -7.86 41.29
CA MET A 32 -18.11 -8.39 39.95
C MET A 32 -16.93 -9.28 39.59
N ALA A 33 -17.06 -10.54 39.97
CA ALA A 33 -16.17 -11.61 39.60
C ALA A 33 -15.91 -11.54 38.09
N LEU A 34 -14.66 -11.81 37.71
CA LEU A 34 -14.32 -12.25 36.37
C LEU A 34 -15.29 -13.37 35.97
N LYS A 35 -16.34 -13.03 35.22
CA LYS A 35 -17.05 -13.99 34.38
C LYS A 35 -16.14 -14.23 33.19
N ASP A 36 -15.32 -15.26 33.31
CA ASP A 36 -14.63 -15.87 32.18
C ASP A 36 -15.63 -16.12 31.03
N VAL A 37 -15.49 -15.31 29.98
CA VAL A 37 -15.56 -15.51 28.51
C VAL A 37 -16.39 -16.65 27.88
N ARG A 38 -17.23 -17.39 28.59
CA ARG A 38 -18.33 -18.17 28.01
C ARG A 38 -19.52 -18.03 28.95
N GLU A 39 -20.40 -17.08 28.64
CA GLU A 39 -21.79 -17.27 29.06
C GLU A 39 -22.20 -18.65 28.54
N VAL A 40 -22.45 -19.56 29.48
CA VAL A 40 -22.93 -20.92 29.21
C VAL A 40 -24.22 -20.74 28.43
N LYS A 41 -24.13 -20.90 27.11
CA LYS A 41 -25.28 -20.89 26.21
C LYS A 41 -26.25 -21.94 26.70
N GLU A 42 -27.54 -21.59 26.73
CA GLU A 42 -28.62 -22.57 26.77
C GLU A 42 -28.28 -23.70 25.79
N GLU A 43 -28.38 -24.95 26.25
CA GLU A 43 -28.06 -26.09 25.41
C GLU A 43 -28.97 -26.07 24.18
N ASN A 44 -28.39 -25.82 23.01
CA ASN A 44 -29.12 -25.89 21.73
C ASN A 44 -29.92 -27.19 21.67
N THR A 45 -31.16 -27.11 21.19
CA THR A 45 -32.01 -28.28 21.01
C THR A 45 -31.35 -29.28 20.05
N LEU A 46 -31.73 -30.56 20.11
CA LEU A 46 -31.18 -31.58 19.21
C LEU A 46 -31.38 -31.21 17.74
N ASN A 47 -32.50 -30.57 17.41
CA ASN A 47 -32.82 -30.09 16.06
C ASN A 47 -31.93 -28.91 15.63
N GLU A 48 -31.59 -27.99 16.53
CA GLU A 48 -30.64 -26.88 16.27
C GLU A 48 -29.21 -27.39 16.07
N LYS A 49 -28.77 -28.36 16.88
CA LYS A 49 -27.46 -29.01 16.69
C LYS A 49 -27.40 -29.74 15.34
N LEU A 50 -28.48 -30.43 14.97
CA LEU A 50 -28.58 -31.13 13.69
C LEU A 50 -28.60 -30.15 12.50
N PHE A 51 -29.30 -29.04 12.63
CA PHE A 51 -29.33 -27.96 11.63
C PHE A 51 -27.94 -27.34 11.43
N LEU A 52 -27.27 -26.93 12.50
CA LEU A 52 -25.92 -26.36 12.42
C LEU A 52 -24.90 -27.37 11.85
N LEU A 53 -25.01 -28.66 12.22
CA LEU A 53 -24.18 -29.72 11.66
C LEU A 53 -24.46 -29.97 10.19
N ALA A 54 -25.72 -29.87 9.75
CA ALA A 54 -26.08 -30.01 8.33
C ALA A 54 -25.51 -28.86 7.49
N CYS A 55 -25.56 -27.62 8.01
CA CYS A 55 -24.91 -26.46 7.40
C CYS A 55 -23.38 -26.62 7.35
N ASP A 56 -22.75 -27.08 8.43
CA ASP A 56 -21.31 -27.33 8.50
C ASP A 56 -20.87 -28.43 7.51
N LYS A 57 -21.68 -29.48 7.40
CA LYS A 57 -21.48 -30.58 6.44
C LYS A 57 -21.98 -30.29 5.04
N GLY A 58 -22.44 -29.09 4.71
CA GLY A 58 -22.88 -28.76 3.35
C GLY A 58 -24.05 -29.61 2.82
N ASP A 59 -24.86 -30.22 3.69
CA ASP A 59 -25.98 -31.08 3.27
C ASP A 59 -27.20 -30.22 2.92
N TYR A 60 -27.23 -29.73 1.68
CA TYR A 60 -28.30 -28.87 1.16
C TYR A 60 -29.70 -29.44 1.39
N TYR A 61 -29.87 -30.75 1.14
CA TYR A 61 -31.19 -31.38 1.24
C TYR A 61 -31.66 -31.45 2.68
N MET A 62 -30.77 -31.83 3.60
CA MET A 62 -31.11 -31.88 5.03
C MET A 62 -31.45 -30.49 5.56
N VAL A 63 -30.68 -29.45 5.16
CA VAL A 63 -30.96 -28.06 5.55
C VAL A 63 -32.33 -27.62 5.01
N LYS A 64 -32.61 -27.88 3.73
CA LYS A 64 -33.91 -27.57 3.12
C LYS A 64 -35.07 -28.27 3.82
N LYS A 65 -34.92 -29.57 4.09
CA LYS A 65 -35.93 -30.36 4.79
C LYS A 65 -36.23 -29.81 6.18
N ILE A 66 -35.19 -29.51 6.97
CA ILE A 66 -35.35 -28.91 8.31
C ILE A 66 -36.05 -27.55 8.22
N LEU A 67 -35.72 -26.73 7.23
CA LEU A 67 -36.35 -25.41 7.03
C LEU A 67 -37.82 -25.50 6.57
N GLU A 68 -38.17 -26.51 5.76
CA GLU A 68 -39.56 -26.76 5.33
C GLU A 68 -40.42 -27.34 6.46
N GLU A 69 -39.86 -28.27 7.25
CA GLU A 69 -40.52 -28.90 8.39
C GLU A 69 -40.74 -27.92 9.56
N ASN A 70 -40.02 -26.79 9.58
CA ASN A 70 -40.14 -25.71 10.57
C ASN A 70 -41.42 -24.86 10.51
N SER A 71 -42.42 -25.28 9.74
CA SER A 71 -43.74 -24.62 9.72
C SER A 71 -44.44 -24.58 11.09
N SER A 72 -43.95 -25.33 12.10
CA SER A 72 -44.43 -25.33 13.49
C SER A 72 -43.77 -24.31 14.43
N GLY A 73 -42.65 -23.67 14.03
CA GLY A 73 -41.98 -22.63 14.83
C GLY A 73 -41.06 -23.10 15.96
N ASP A 74 -40.74 -24.40 16.04
CA ASP A 74 -39.94 -24.98 17.13
C ASP A 74 -38.42 -24.75 17.00
N LEU A 75 -37.91 -24.41 15.81
CA LEU A 75 -36.47 -24.18 15.59
C LEU A 75 -36.11 -22.70 15.57
N ASN A 76 -35.13 -22.30 16.38
CA ASN A 76 -34.48 -21.01 16.23
C ASN A 76 -33.44 -21.06 15.09
N ILE A 77 -33.76 -20.41 13.96
CA ILE A 77 -32.83 -20.29 12.81
C ILE A 77 -31.57 -19.48 13.19
N ASN A 78 -31.65 -18.64 14.22
CA ASN A 78 -30.53 -17.83 14.74
C ASN A 78 -29.72 -18.56 15.81
N CYS A 79 -29.85 -19.88 15.89
CA CYS A 79 -29.04 -20.68 16.79
C CYS A 79 -27.55 -20.53 16.48
N VAL A 80 -26.75 -20.69 17.53
CA VAL A 80 -25.33 -20.42 17.52
C VAL A 80 -24.57 -21.62 18.08
N ASP A 81 -23.50 -22.04 17.42
CA ASP A 81 -22.67 -23.17 17.83
C ASP A 81 -21.89 -22.85 19.14
N VAL A 82 -21.24 -23.85 19.74
CA VAL A 82 -20.35 -23.69 20.91
C VAL A 82 -19.23 -22.66 20.69
N LEU A 83 -18.89 -22.40 19.42
CA LEU A 83 -17.91 -21.40 18.99
C LEU A 83 -18.49 -19.99 18.78
N GLY A 84 -19.81 -19.79 18.89
CA GLY A 84 -20.43 -18.48 18.63
C GLY A 84 -20.98 -18.29 17.22
N ARG A 85 -20.72 -19.22 16.30
CA ARG A 85 -21.06 -19.09 14.88
C ARG A 85 -22.55 -19.36 14.61
N ASN A 86 -23.18 -18.51 13.80
CA ASN A 86 -24.51 -18.73 13.23
C ASN A 86 -24.44 -19.66 12.00
N ALA A 87 -25.57 -20.21 11.57
CA ALA A 87 -25.66 -20.98 10.31
C ALA A 87 -25.11 -20.20 9.10
N VAL A 88 -25.44 -18.91 8.97
CA VAL A 88 -24.93 -18.04 7.89
C VAL A 88 -23.40 -17.93 7.92
N THR A 89 -22.80 -17.71 9.10
CA THR A 89 -21.34 -17.61 9.20
C THR A 89 -20.66 -18.92 8.84
N ILE A 90 -21.23 -20.07 9.23
CA ILE A 90 -20.71 -21.40 8.88
C ILE A 90 -20.76 -21.61 7.36
N THR A 91 -21.88 -21.25 6.71
CA THR A 91 -22.00 -21.39 5.25
C THR A 91 -21.03 -20.50 4.48
N ILE A 92 -20.69 -19.32 5.01
CA ILE A 92 -19.70 -18.42 4.42
C ILE A 92 -18.27 -18.94 4.65
N GLU A 93 -17.97 -19.48 5.83
CA GLU A 93 -16.67 -20.10 6.13
C GLU A 93 -16.38 -21.30 5.22
N ASN A 94 -17.41 -22.07 4.91
CA ASN A 94 -17.34 -23.27 4.06
C ASN A 94 -17.61 -22.95 2.58
N GLU A 95 -17.76 -21.68 2.21
CA GLU A 95 -17.97 -21.20 0.83
C GLU A 95 -19.14 -21.85 0.07
N ASN A 96 -20.18 -22.30 0.78
CA ASN A 96 -21.30 -23.01 0.17
C ASN A 96 -22.41 -22.03 -0.29
N LEU A 97 -22.40 -21.73 -1.59
CA LEU A 97 -23.31 -20.79 -2.24
C LEU A 97 -24.78 -21.25 -2.19
N ASP A 98 -25.04 -22.54 -2.45
CA ASP A 98 -26.40 -23.10 -2.54
C ASP A 98 -27.16 -22.97 -1.22
N ILE A 99 -26.48 -23.32 -0.12
CA ILE A 99 -27.08 -23.25 1.22
C ILE A 99 -27.22 -21.79 1.65
N LEU A 100 -26.25 -20.93 1.33
CA LEU A 100 -26.36 -19.51 1.63
C LEU A 100 -27.57 -18.88 0.92
N GLN A 101 -27.79 -19.20 -0.36
CA GLN A 101 -28.97 -18.73 -1.09
C GLN A 101 -30.27 -19.24 -0.45
N LEU A 102 -30.33 -20.52 -0.09
CA LEU A 102 -31.48 -21.12 0.60
C LEU A 102 -31.79 -20.41 1.94
N LEU A 103 -30.76 -20.11 2.74
CA LEU A 103 -30.92 -19.40 4.01
C LEU A 103 -31.43 -17.97 3.80
N LEU A 104 -30.99 -17.30 2.74
CA LEU A 104 -31.46 -15.95 2.38
C LEU A 104 -32.93 -15.98 1.90
N ASP A 105 -33.30 -16.97 1.09
CA ASP A 105 -34.66 -17.14 0.55
C ASP A 105 -35.71 -17.43 1.64
N TYR A 106 -35.35 -18.22 2.67
CA TYR A 106 -36.25 -18.56 3.79
C TYR A 106 -36.40 -17.44 4.84
N GLY A 107 -35.99 -16.21 4.53
CA GLY A 107 -36.34 -15.05 5.35
C GLY A 107 -35.47 -14.89 6.61
N CYS A 108 -34.18 -15.19 6.51
CA CYS A 108 -33.16 -14.71 7.46
C CYS A 108 -33.01 -13.17 7.45
N GLN A 109 -34.05 -12.38 7.14
CA GLN A 109 -34.03 -10.91 7.12
C GLN A 109 -33.71 -10.33 8.52
N LYS A 110 -34.18 -10.97 9.60
CA LYS A 110 -33.82 -10.60 11.00
C LYS A 110 -32.35 -10.87 11.35
N LEU A 111 -31.63 -11.72 10.61
CA LEU A 111 -30.18 -11.91 10.81
C LEU A 111 -29.38 -10.70 10.33
N MET A 112 -29.96 -9.86 9.46
CA MET A 112 -29.30 -8.68 8.90
C MET A 112 -29.59 -7.39 9.67
N GLU A 113 -30.67 -7.31 10.46
CA GLU A 113 -30.89 -6.18 11.38
C GLU A 113 -29.84 -6.12 12.51
N ARG A 114 -29.29 -7.26 12.96
CA ARG A 114 -28.13 -7.28 13.86
C ARG A 114 -26.82 -6.90 13.17
N ILE A 115 -26.75 -6.92 11.84
CA ILE A 115 -25.61 -6.41 11.06
C ILE A 115 -25.63 -4.87 11.04
N GLN A 116 -26.80 -4.25 11.16
CA GLN A 116 -26.98 -2.79 11.16
C GLN A 116 -26.68 -2.12 12.51
N ASN A 117 -26.69 -2.84 13.63
CA ASN A 117 -26.41 -2.27 14.96
C ASN A 117 -25.10 -2.81 15.58
N PRO A 118 -23.94 -2.22 15.25
CA PRO A 118 -22.68 -2.49 15.96
C PRO A 118 -22.70 -2.00 17.43
N GLU A 119 -23.84 -1.51 17.92
CA GLU A 119 -24.06 -1.04 19.29
C GLU A 119 -24.37 -2.15 20.30
N TYR A 120 -24.77 -3.35 19.87
CA TYR A 120 -25.26 -4.39 20.81
C TYR A 120 -24.58 -5.77 20.77
N SER A 121 -23.56 -6.01 19.95
CA SER A 121 -22.79 -7.26 20.09
C SER A 121 -21.69 -7.09 21.16
N THR A 122 -22.02 -7.43 22.40
CA THR A 122 -21.04 -7.65 23.46
C THR A 122 -20.16 -8.88 23.18
N THR A 123 -20.58 -9.73 22.25
CA THR A 123 -19.80 -10.81 21.61
C THR A 123 -19.24 -10.31 20.28
N MET A 124 -17.95 -10.53 20.03
CA MET A 124 -17.27 -10.09 18.81
C MET A 124 -17.59 -11.00 17.62
N ASP A 125 -18.83 -10.95 17.14
CA ASP A 125 -19.19 -11.70 15.94
C ASP A 125 -18.83 -10.83 14.72
N VAL A 126 -17.81 -11.25 13.98
CA VAL A 126 -17.41 -10.63 12.72
C VAL A 126 -18.65 -10.61 11.82
N ALA A 127 -19.11 -9.43 11.43
CA ALA A 127 -20.30 -9.30 10.60
C ALA A 127 -20.17 -10.23 9.37
N PRO A 128 -21.21 -10.97 8.96
CA PRO A 128 -21.14 -11.92 7.84
C PRO A 128 -20.54 -11.31 6.56
N VAL A 129 -20.77 -10.03 6.30
CA VAL A 129 -20.18 -9.30 5.18
C VAL A 129 -18.67 -9.09 5.33
N ILE A 130 -18.18 -8.78 6.54
CA ILE A 130 -16.74 -8.66 6.82
C ILE A 130 -16.05 -10.00 6.57
N LEU A 131 -16.64 -11.08 7.05
CA LEU A 131 -16.12 -12.44 6.86
C LEU A 131 -16.09 -12.85 5.38
N ALA A 132 -17.19 -12.61 4.65
CA ALA A 132 -17.26 -12.86 3.21
C ALA A 132 -16.21 -12.04 2.43
N ALA A 133 -15.97 -10.79 2.85
CA ALA A 133 -14.95 -9.94 2.25
C ALA A 133 -13.53 -10.45 2.53
N HIS A 134 -13.26 -10.99 3.71
CA HIS A 134 -11.97 -11.61 4.04
C HIS A 134 -11.69 -12.84 3.18
N ARG A 135 -12.72 -13.61 2.83
CA ARG A 135 -12.62 -14.73 1.87
C ARG A 135 -12.47 -14.27 0.41
N ASN A 136 -12.73 -13.00 0.13
CA ASN A 136 -12.62 -12.41 -1.21
C ASN A 136 -13.45 -13.18 -2.27
N ASN A 137 -14.58 -13.77 -1.85
CA ASN A 137 -15.49 -14.49 -2.73
C ASN A 137 -16.54 -13.52 -3.32
N TYR A 138 -16.43 -13.26 -4.62
CA TYR A 138 -17.28 -12.29 -5.32
C TYR A 138 -18.76 -12.66 -5.33
N GLU A 139 -19.10 -13.95 -5.41
CA GLU A 139 -20.49 -14.40 -5.55
C GLU A 139 -21.24 -14.31 -4.22
N ILE A 140 -20.60 -14.76 -3.13
CA ILE A 140 -21.11 -14.59 -1.76
C ILE A 140 -21.39 -13.12 -1.46
N LEU A 141 -20.41 -12.24 -1.75
CA LEU A 141 -20.57 -10.80 -1.53
C LEU A 141 -21.70 -10.20 -2.37
N THR A 142 -21.87 -10.65 -3.62
CA THR A 142 -22.97 -10.19 -4.48
C THR A 142 -24.33 -10.59 -3.90
N MET A 143 -24.46 -11.80 -3.35
CA MET A 143 -25.69 -12.25 -2.71
C MET A 143 -26.00 -11.44 -1.44
N LEU A 144 -24.98 -11.14 -0.63
CA LEU A 144 -25.13 -10.37 0.60
C LEU A 144 -25.45 -8.89 0.33
N LEU A 145 -24.78 -8.26 -0.65
CA LEU A 145 -25.00 -6.85 -0.97
C LEU A 145 -26.37 -6.57 -1.62
N LYS A 146 -26.98 -7.57 -2.28
CA LYS A 146 -28.37 -7.48 -2.78
C LYS A 146 -29.41 -7.28 -1.68
N GLN A 147 -29.04 -7.54 -0.43
CA GLN A 147 -29.92 -7.48 0.73
C GLN A 147 -29.78 -6.16 1.52
N ASP A 148 -29.28 -5.09 0.88
CA ASP A 148 -29.13 -3.73 1.44
C ASP A 148 -28.35 -3.67 2.77
N VAL A 149 -27.29 -4.48 2.90
CA VAL A 149 -26.41 -4.44 4.07
C VAL A 149 -25.57 -3.17 4.05
N SER A 150 -25.63 -2.37 5.13
CA SER A 150 -24.78 -1.20 5.30
C SER A 150 -23.35 -1.60 5.68
N LEU A 151 -22.36 -1.08 4.95
CA LEU A 151 -20.96 -1.32 5.27
C LEU A 151 -20.52 -0.41 6.44
N PRO A 152 -19.86 -0.98 7.46
CA PRO A 152 -19.36 -0.18 8.57
C PRO A 152 -18.22 0.72 8.10
N LYS A 153 -18.34 2.03 8.36
CA LYS A 153 -17.27 2.99 8.10
C LYS A 153 -16.38 3.10 9.35
N PRO A 154 -15.06 2.88 9.23
CA PRO A 154 -14.18 2.97 10.39
C PRO A 154 -14.07 4.43 10.86
N HIS A 155 -14.17 4.63 12.17
CA HIS A 155 -13.84 5.93 12.78
C HIS A 155 -12.32 6.12 12.81
N ALA A 156 -11.89 7.39 12.78
CA ALA A 156 -10.48 7.75 12.91
C ALA A 156 -9.88 7.20 14.21
N VAL A 157 -8.58 6.87 14.17
CA VAL A 157 -7.83 6.47 15.37
C VAL A 157 -7.85 7.63 16.36
N GLY A 158 -8.29 7.37 17.60
CA GLY A 158 -8.46 8.41 18.63
C GLY A 158 -9.80 9.13 18.61
N CYS A 159 -10.82 8.63 17.89
CA CYS A 159 -12.17 9.19 17.94
C CYS A 159 -12.75 9.19 19.38
N GLU A 160 -13.24 10.35 19.83
CA GLU A 160 -13.77 10.58 21.17
C GLU A 160 -15.29 10.36 21.30
N CYS A 161 -15.94 9.75 20.30
CA CYS A 161 -17.37 9.49 20.40
C CYS A 161 -17.69 8.53 21.56
N THR A 162 -18.89 8.63 22.11
CA THR A 162 -19.35 7.83 23.27
C THR A 162 -19.18 6.33 23.04
N LEU A 163 -19.46 5.87 21.82
CA LEU A 163 -19.33 4.46 21.42
C LEU A 163 -17.86 3.98 21.36
N CYS A 164 -16.96 4.75 20.74
CA CYS A 164 -15.53 4.40 20.67
C CYS A 164 -14.89 4.45 22.06
N SER A 165 -15.23 5.47 22.86
CA SER A 165 -14.75 5.59 24.24
C SER A 165 -15.23 4.43 25.11
N ALA A 166 -16.51 4.05 25.01
CA ALA A 166 -17.06 2.90 25.73
C ALA A 166 -16.41 1.57 25.31
N LYS A 167 -16.24 1.33 24.00
CA LYS A 167 -15.59 0.12 23.47
C LYS A 167 -14.12 0.03 23.91
N ASN A 168 -13.38 1.13 23.81
CA ASN A 168 -11.98 1.18 24.20
C ASN A 168 -11.78 0.99 25.72
N LYS A 169 -12.68 1.56 26.56
CA LYS A 169 -12.66 1.35 28.02
C LYS A 169 -13.00 -0.09 28.40
N LYS A 170 -13.88 -0.76 27.66
CA LYS A 170 -14.27 -2.15 27.91
C LYS A 170 -13.14 -3.11 27.51
N ASP A 171 -12.63 -2.99 26.29
CA ASP A 171 -11.50 -3.79 25.80
C ASP A 171 -10.83 -3.10 24.61
N SER A 172 -9.63 -2.54 24.86
CA SER A 172 -8.85 -1.81 23.86
C SER A 172 -8.35 -2.70 22.72
N LEU A 173 -7.88 -3.92 23.03
CA LEU A 173 -7.35 -4.86 22.04
C LEU A 173 -8.46 -5.27 21.06
N ARG A 174 -9.65 -5.58 21.59
CA ARG A 174 -10.81 -5.94 20.77
C ARG A 174 -11.24 -4.79 19.87
N HIS A 175 -11.19 -3.55 20.38
CA HIS A 175 -11.51 -2.37 19.59
C HIS A 175 -10.55 -2.19 18.41
N SER A 176 -9.24 -2.30 18.64
CA SER A 176 -8.23 -2.19 17.57
C SER A 176 -8.31 -3.34 16.57
N ARG A 177 -8.53 -4.59 17.03
CA ARG A 177 -8.67 -5.75 16.13
C ARG A 177 -9.90 -5.64 15.24
N PHE A 178 -11.02 -5.19 15.79
CA PHE A 178 -12.24 -4.97 15.01
C PHE A 178 -12.07 -3.88 13.94
N ARG A 179 -11.34 -2.79 14.25
CA ARG A 179 -10.97 -1.77 13.26
C ARG A 179 -10.13 -2.37 12.13
N LEU A 180 -9.13 -3.18 12.46
CA LEU A 180 -8.31 -3.86 11.46
C LEU A 180 -9.16 -4.79 10.58
N ASP A 181 -10.11 -5.52 11.15
CA ASP A 181 -11.01 -6.40 10.40
C ASP A 181 -11.93 -5.63 9.44
N ILE A 182 -12.40 -4.44 9.82
CA ILE A 182 -13.13 -3.53 8.92
C ILE A 182 -12.21 -3.10 7.76
N TYR A 183 -10.98 -2.69 8.03
CA TYR A 183 -10.05 -2.30 6.98
C TYR A 183 -9.69 -3.46 6.05
N ARG A 184 -9.55 -4.68 6.58
CA ARG A 184 -9.36 -5.90 5.76
C ARG A 184 -10.57 -6.18 4.87
N CYS A 185 -11.79 -5.95 5.36
CA CYS A 185 -13.01 -6.03 4.56
C CYS A 185 -13.00 -5.00 3.42
N LEU A 186 -12.75 -3.72 3.74
CA LEU A 186 -12.72 -2.62 2.75
C LEU A 186 -11.59 -2.78 1.72
N ALA A 187 -10.47 -3.41 2.09
CA ALA A 187 -9.34 -3.67 1.20
C ALA A 187 -9.55 -4.89 0.29
N SER A 188 -10.63 -5.65 0.48
CA SER A 188 -10.94 -6.82 -0.34
C SER A 188 -11.20 -6.43 -1.79
N PRO A 189 -10.47 -7.00 -2.78
CA PRO A 189 -10.68 -6.73 -4.19
C PRO A 189 -12.13 -6.94 -4.65
N ALA A 190 -12.75 -8.03 -4.22
CA ALA A 190 -14.13 -8.36 -4.59
C ALA A 190 -15.13 -7.30 -4.09
N LEU A 191 -14.94 -6.79 -2.88
CA LEU A 191 -15.80 -5.74 -2.33
C LEU A 191 -15.63 -4.42 -3.10
N ILE A 192 -14.38 -3.98 -3.31
CA ILE A 192 -14.08 -2.75 -4.05
C ILE A 192 -14.73 -2.75 -5.44
N MET A 193 -14.71 -3.89 -6.14
CA MET A 193 -15.33 -4.01 -7.47
C MET A 193 -16.87 -3.94 -7.45
N LEU A 194 -17.51 -4.34 -6.35
CA LEU A 194 -18.96 -4.37 -6.22
C LEU A 194 -19.54 -3.03 -5.76
N THR A 195 -18.81 -2.30 -4.92
CA THR A 195 -19.35 -1.13 -4.22
C THR A 195 -18.93 0.21 -4.81
N GLU A 196 -17.76 0.27 -5.46
CA GLU A 196 -17.16 1.54 -5.90
C GLU A 196 -17.30 1.74 -7.41
N GLU A 197 -17.66 2.95 -7.83
CA GLU A 197 -17.74 3.30 -9.26
C GLU A 197 -16.37 3.35 -9.95
N ASP A 198 -15.33 3.75 -9.19
CA ASP A 198 -13.94 3.84 -9.65
C ASP A 198 -13.01 3.01 -8.75
N PRO A 199 -12.88 1.69 -9.02
CA PRO A 199 -12.12 0.78 -8.16
C PRO A 199 -10.62 1.11 -8.11
N ILE A 200 -10.06 1.72 -9.17
CA ILE A 200 -8.64 2.11 -9.21
C ILE A 200 -8.40 3.28 -8.26
N LEU A 201 -9.27 4.29 -8.28
CA LEU A 201 -9.13 5.44 -7.38
C LEU A 201 -9.27 5.00 -5.92
N ARG A 202 -10.30 4.20 -5.63
CA ARG A 202 -10.52 3.72 -4.26
C ARG A 202 -9.32 2.93 -3.75
N ALA A 203 -8.75 2.05 -4.59
CA ALA A 203 -7.56 1.30 -4.22
C ALA A 203 -6.35 2.22 -3.92
N PHE A 204 -6.19 3.33 -4.66
CA PHE A 204 -5.13 4.30 -4.40
C PHE A 204 -5.32 5.01 -3.06
N GLU A 205 -6.51 5.55 -2.82
CA GLU A 205 -6.86 6.23 -1.57
C GLU A 205 -6.70 5.30 -0.38
N LEU A 206 -7.35 4.12 -0.43
CA LEU A 206 -7.30 3.16 0.66
C LEU A 206 -5.87 2.66 0.94
N SER A 207 -5.05 2.46 -0.09
CA SER A 207 -3.64 2.06 0.13
C SER A 207 -2.80 3.16 0.78
N ALA A 208 -3.15 4.43 0.58
CA ALA A 208 -2.49 5.56 1.22
C ALA A 208 -2.95 5.69 2.67
N ASP A 209 -4.27 5.61 2.90
CA ASP A 209 -4.87 5.61 4.23
C ASP A 209 -4.26 4.49 5.09
N LEU A 210 -4.25 3.25 4.60
CA LEU A 210 -3.67 2.10 5.32
C LEU A 210 -2.18 2.28 5.64
N LYS A 211 -1.42 2.95 4.77
CA LYS A 211 0.00 3.23 5.00
C LYS A 211 0.20 4.33 6.05
N GLU A 212 -0.71 5.28 6.16
CA GLU A 212 -0.72 6.27 7.25
C GLU A 212 -1.13 5.61 8.57
N LEU A 213 -2.17 4.78 8.56
CA LEU A 213 -2.61 4.01 9.73
C LEU A 213 -1.51 3.08 10.28
N SER A 214 -0.67 2.50 9.42
CA SER A 214 0.45 1.66 9.87
C SER A 214 1.54 2.42 10.65
N LEU A 215 1.60 3.75 10.50
CA LEU A 215 2.48 4.61 11.28
C LEU A 215 1.85 5.04 12.61
N VAL A 216 0.52 5.15 12.65
CA VAL A 216 -0.24 5.51 13.85
C VAL A 216 -0.38 4.31 14.80
N GLU A 217 -0.77 3.15 14.27
CA GLU A 217 -0.90 1.90 15.04
C GLU A 217 0.31 0.98 14.79
N VAL A 218 1.33 1.17 15.61
CA VAL A 218 2.63 0.48 15.45
C VAL A 218 2.51 -1.03 15.67
N GLU A 219 1.61 -1.47 16.54
CA GLU A 219 1.41 -2.86 16.93
C GLU A 219 0.93 -3.72 15.75
N PHE A 220 0.05 -3.18 14.90
CA PHE A 220 -0.52 -3.86 13.73
C PHE A 220 0.07 -3.37 12.40
N ARG A 221 1.24 -2.71 12.45
CA ARG A 221 1.87 -2.09 11.27
C ARG A 221 1.99 -3.07 10.09
N ASN A 222 2.44 -4.29 10.35
CA ASN A 222 2.68 -5.28 9.29
C ASN A 222 1.38 -5.68 8.59
N ASP A 223 0.27 -5.81 9.32
CA ASP A 223 -1.04 -6.16 8.76
C ASP A 223 -1.56 -5.02 7.87
N TYR A 224 -1.47 -3.78 8.34
CA TYR A 224 -1.86 -2.61 7.54
C TYR A 224 -1.00 -2.45 6.28
N GLU A 225 0.31 -2.67 6.38
CA GLU A 225 1.21 -2.61 5.22
C GLU A 225 0.92 -3.70 4.19
N GLU A 226 0.55 -4.89 4.65
CA GLU A 226 0.14 -6.00 3.78
C GLU A 226 -1.19 -5.71 3.08
N LEU A 227 -2.19 -5.17 3.79
CA LEU A 227 -3.45 -4.72 3.18
C LEU A 227 -3.22 -3.58 2.18
N ALA A 228 -2.34 -2.62 2.51
CA ALA A 228 -1.98 -1.56 1.59
C ALA A 228 -1.33 -2.14 0.32
N ARG A 229 -0.44 -3.13 0.48
CA ARG A 229 0.18 -3.85 -0.65
C ARG A 229 -0.86 -4.60 -1.49
N GLN A 230 -1.86 -5.22 -0.87
CA GLN A 230 -2.97 -5.89 -1.56
C GLN A 230 -3.73 -4.91 -2.46
N CYS A 231 -4.09 -3.73 -1.96
CA CYS A 231 -4.74 -2.68 -2.76
C CYS A 231 -3.88 -2.21 -3.94
N LYS A 232 -2.56 -2.03 -3.74
CA LYS A 232 -1.62 -1.65 -4.82
C LYS A 232 -1.52 -2.72 -5.91
N MET A 233 -1.47 -3.99 -5.50
CA MET A 233 -1.44 -5.12 -6.41
C MET A 233 -2.75 -5.27 -7.17
N PHE A 234 -3.89 -5.08 -6.50
CA PHE A 234 -5.21 -5.08 -7.14
C PHE A 234 -5.28 -4.02 -8.27
N ALA A 235 -4.87 -2.78 -8.01
CA ALA A 235 -4.89 -1.74 -9.03
C ALA A 235 -3.97 -2.07 -10.23
N LYS A 236 -2.77 -2.61 -9.97
CA LYS A 236 -1.83 -3.09 -11.00
C LYS A 236 -2.44 -4.21 -11.85
N ASP A 237 -3.06 -5.20 -11.20
CA ASP A 237 -3.58 -6.39 -11.85
C ASP A 237 -4.87 -6.08 -12.63
N LEU A 238 -5.69 -5.14 -12.17
CA LEU A 238 -6.85 -4.62 -12.90
C LEU A 238 -6.40 -3.90 -14.18
N LEU A 239 -5.39 -3.03 -14.10
CA LEU A 239 -4.80 -2.40 -15.27
C LEU A 239 -4.20 -3.44 -16.25
N ALA A 240 -3.80 -4.62 -15.76
CA ALA A 240 -3.17 -5.66 -16.61
C ALA A 240 -4.16 -6.33 -17.54
N GLN A 241 -5.46 -6.20 -17.25
CA GLN A 241 -6.54 -6.74 -18.07
C GLN A 241 -6.89 -5.85 -19.28
N ALA A 242 -6.33 -4.64 -19.35
CA ALA A 242 -6.48 -3.78 -20.52
C ALA A 242 -5.75 -4.41 -21.71
N ARG A 243 -6.49 -4.64 -22.81
CA ARG A 243 -5.94 -5.31 -24.01
C ARG A 243 -5.44 -4.34 -25.06
N ASN A 244 -6.01 -3.14 -25.09
CA ASN A 244 -5.80 -2.17 -26.16
C ASN A 244 -5.27 -0.84 -25.61
N SER A 245 -4.50 -0.11 -26.43
CA SER A 245 -4.00 1.23 -26.08
C SER A 245 -5.12 2.24 -25.83
N ARG A 246 -6.27 2.11 -26.52
CA ARG A 246 -7.45 2.97 -26.32
C ARG A 246 -8.10 2.77 -24.95
N GLU A 247 -8.20 1.52 -24.47
CA GLU A 247 -8.71 1.24 -23.11
C GLU A 247 -7.79 1.88 -22.06
N LEU A 248 -6.46 1.72 -22.24
CA LEU A 248 -5.46 2.36 -21.37
C LEU A 248 -5.53 3.87 -21.41
N GLU A 249 -5.71 4.47 -22.57
CA GLU A 249 -5.82 5.92 -22.73
C GLU A 249 -7.01 6.48 -21.96
N VAL A 250 -8.19 5.83 -22.07
CA VAL A 250 -9.40 6.22 -21.33
C VAL A 250 -9.15 6.15 -19.82
N ILE A 251 -8.47 5.11 -19.35
CA ILE A 251 -8.18 4.92 -17.91
C ILE A 251 -7.17 5.95 -17.40
N LEU A 252 -6.05 6.12 -18.12
CA LEU A 252 -4.94 6.96 -17.69
C LEU A 252 -5.26 8.46 -17.78
N ASN A 253 -6.20 8.86 -18.65
CA ASN A 253 -6.65 10.25 -18.80
C ASN A 253 -7.90 10.60 -17.98
N HIS A 254 -8.56 9.63 -17.34
CA HIS A 254 -9.78 9.90 -16.56
C HIS A 254 -9.48 10.82 -15.35
N THR A 255 -10.42 11.72 -15.06
CA THR A 255 -10.39 12.59 -13.87
C THR A 255 -11.77 12.58 -13.21
N SER A 256 -11.81 12.37 -11.91
CA SER A 256 -13.05 12.43 -11.11
C SER A 256 -13.39 13.86 -10.68
N SER A 257 -12.46 14.81 -10.79
CA SER A 257 -12.68 16.19 -10.33
C SER A 257 -13.71 16.95 -11.20
N ASP A 258 -14.53 17.77 -10.53
CA ASP A 258 -15.48 18.70 -11.14
C ASP A 258 -14.87 20.02 -11.59
N GLU A 259 -13.56 20.20 -11.40
CA GLU A 259 -12.90 21.41 -11.84
C GLU A 259 -12.99 21.55 -13.36
N PRO A 260 -13.42 22.72 -13.87
CA PRO A 260 -13.52 22.96 -15.30
C PRO A 260 -12.11 22.95 -15.89
N LEU A 261 -11.73 21.81 -16.45
CA LEU A 261 -10.53 21.66 -17.28
C LEU A 261 -10.53 22.75 -18.36
N ASP A 262 -9.36 23.34 -18.56
CA ASP A 262 -9.14 24.41 -19.52
C ASP A 262 -9.57 23.93 -20.93
N LYS A 263 -10.42 24.70 -21.62
CA LYS A 263 -11.03 24.30 -22.92
C LYS A 263 -10.00 23.87 -23.98
N ARG A 264 -8.74 24.26 -23.85
CA ARG A 264 -7.65 23.87 -24.77
C ARG A 264 -7.36 22.37 -24.74
N GLY A 265 -7.46 21.71 -23.58
CA GLY A 265 -7.20 20.27 -23.45
C GLY A 265 -8.32 19.38 -24.00
N LEU A 266 -9.45 19.94 -24.42
CA LEU A 266 -10.59 19.22 -24.99
C LEU A 266 -10.67 19.30 -26.52
N LEU A 267 -10.08 20.34 -27.13
CA LEU A 267 -10.07 20.56 -28.58
C LEU A 267 -8.81 19.99 -29.25
N GLU A 268 -7.70 19.96 -28.52
CA GLU A 268 -6.54 19.16 -28.91
C GLU A 268 -6.65 17.83 -28.15
N GLU A 269 -6.56 16.70 -28.84
CA GLU A 269 -6.47 15.34 -28.27
C GLU A 269 -5.18 15.16 -27.44
N ARG A 270 -4.92 16.05 -26.47
CA ARG A 270 -3.69 16.06 -25.67
C ARG A 270 -3.88 15.17 -24.45
N MET A 271 -2.99 14.19 -24.34
CA MET A 271 -2.93 13.27 -23.21
C MET A 271 -2.43 13.99 -21.94
N ASN A 272 -3.35 14.46 -21.09
CA ASN A 272 -3.00 15.08 -19.80
C ASN A 272 -2.55 14.05 -18.75
N LEU A 273 -2.83 12.76 -18.97
CA LEU A 273 -2.46 11.63 -18.10
C LEU A 273 -2.84 11.86 -16.62
N SER A 274 -4.02 12.44 -16.38
CA SER A 274 -4.48 12.89 -15.06
C SER A 274 -4.46 11.77 -14.01
N ARG A 275 -4.93 10.57 -14.37
CA ARG A 275 -4.91 9.41 -13.48
C ARG A 275 -3.49 8.97 -13.14
N LEU A 276 -2.58 9.02 -14.11
CA LEU A 276 -1.19 8.66 -13.90
C LEU A 276 -0.49 9.65 -12.97
N LYS A 277 -0.76 10.95 -13.14
CA LYS A 277 -0.29 12.00 -12.20
C LYS A 277 -0.80 11.74 -10.78
N LEU A 278 -2.07 11.34 -10.66
CA LEU A 278 -2.67 10.96 -9.39
C LEU A 278 -2.00 9.71 -8.79
N ALA A 279 -1.73 8.69 -9.60
CA ALA A 279 -1.00 7.49 -9.18
C ALA A 279 0.39 7.82 -8.63
N ILE A 280 1.10 8.78 -9.23
CA ILE A 280 2.39 9.27 -8.72
C ILE A 280 2.23 10.03 -7.41
N LYS A 281 1.18 10.85 -7.26
CA LYS A 281 0.86 11.56 -6.02
C LYS A 281 0.64 10.58 -4.86
N TYR A 282 -0.07 9.48 -5.10
CA TYR A 282 -0.28 8.39 -4.12
C TYR A 282 0.85 7.36 -4.05
N ASN A 283 2.01 7.61 -4.70
CA ASN A 283 3.19 6.73 -4.67
C ASN A 283 2.90 5.27 -5.09
N GLN A 284 2.09 5.10 -6.15
CA GLN A 284 1.65 3.82 -6.70
C GLN A 284 2.70 3.21 -7.64
N LYS A 285 3.80 2.70 -7.08
CA LYS A 285 4.95 2.18 -7.84
C LYS A 285 4.57 0.98 -8.71
N GLU A 286 3.77 0.06 -8.19
CA GLU A 286 3.31 -1.17 -8.85
C GLU A 286 2.46 -0.87 -10.09
N PHE A 287 1.52 0.08 -9.95
CA PHE A 287 0.63 0.50 -11.03
C PHE A 287 1.40 1.15 -12.18
N VAL A 288 2.32 2.07 -11.87
CA VAL A 288 3.10 2.79 -12.88
C VAL A 288 4.11 1.88 -13.56
N SER A 289 4.77 0.98 -12.82
CA SER A 289 5.81 0.08 -13.34
C SER A 289 5.26 -1.09 -14.18
N GLN A 290 3.94 -1.23 -14.22
CA GLN A 290 3.23 -2.25 -14.98
C GLN A 290 3.54 -2.16 -16.49
N SER A 291 3.74 -3.32 -17.14
CA SER A 291 4.26 -3.41 -18.51
C SER A 291 3.40 -2.67 -19.54
N ASN A 292 2.07 -2.76 -19.43
CA ASN A 292 1.14 -2.10 -20.35
C ASN A 292 1.22 -0.57 -20.20
N CYS A 293 1.23 -0.07 -18.96
CA CYS A 293 1.44 1.35 -18.66
C CYS A 293 2.77 1.87 -19.22
N GLN A 294 3.87 1.14 -19.01
CA GLN A 294 5.20 1.54 -19.49
C GLN A 294 5.29 1.52 -21.02
N GLN A 295 4.68 0.53 -21.68
CA GLN A 295 4.61 0.47 -23.14
C GLN A 295 3.80 1.65 -23.71
N PHE A 296 2.69 1.99 -23.08
CA PHE A 296 1.90 3.17 -23.43
C PHE A 296 2.72 4.45 -23.26
N LEU A 297 3.36 4.64 -22.11
CA LEU A 297 4.25 5.79 -21.86
C LEU A 297 5.38 5.91 -22.87
N ASN A 298 6.01 4.80 -23.27
CA ASN A 298 7.02 4.81 -24.33
C ASN A 298 6.42 5.33 -25.65
N THR A 299 5.20 4.91 -25.98
CA THR A 299 4.52 5.32 -27.22
C THR A 299 4.22 6.81 -27.20
N VAL A 300 3.75 7.34 -26.07
CA VAL A 300 3.52 8.78 -25.88
C VAL A 300 4.83 9.58 -25.93
N TRP A 301 5.88 9.07 -25.28
CA TRP A 301 7.18 9.72 -25.22
C TRP A 301 7.85 9.85 -26.60
N PHE A 302 7.88 8.76 -27.37
CA PHE A 302 8.52 8.76 -28.69
C PHE A 302 7.61 9.32 -29.80
N GLY A 303 6.29 9.37 -29.60
CA GLY A 303 5.33 9.91 -30.56
C GLY A 303 5.53 9.37 -31.98
N GLN A 304 5.66 10.27 -32.96
CA GLN A 304 5.90 9.93 -34.36
C GLN A 304 7.31 9.38 -34.65
N MET A 305 8.24 9.46 -33.70
CA MET A 305 9.61 8.97 -33.78
C MET A 305 9.76 7.52 -33.25
N SER A 306 8.73 6.68 -33.37
CA SER A 306 8.70 5.32 -32.82
C SER A 306 9.79 4.37 -33.37
N GLY A 307 10.28 4.62 -34.58
CA GLY A 307 11.39 3.87 -35.21
C GLY A 307 12.74 4.00 -34.49
N TYR A 308 12.92 5.05 -33.66
CA TYR A 308 14.16 5.26 -32.91
C TYR A 308 14.32 4.33 -31.70
N ARG A 309 13.25 3.65 -31.27
CA ARG A 309 13.29 2.68 -30.17
C ARG A 309 14.22 1.49 -30.44
N ARG A 310 14.38 1.11 -31.71
CA ARG A 310 15.14 -0.07 -32.14
C ARG A 310 16.51 0.26 -32.73
N LYS A 311 16.94 1.53 -32.70
CA LYS A 311 18.25 1.93 -33.20
C LYS A 311 19.32 1.22 -32.36
N PRO A 312 20.10 0.30 -32.94
CA PRO A 312 21.12 -0.44 -32.22
C PRO A 312 22.34 0.45 -31.97
N THR A 313 23.05 0.20 -30.86
CA THR A 313 24.25 0.92 -30.43
C THR A 313 25.37 0.99 -31.48
N TRP A 314 25.35 0.14 -32.51
CA TRP A 314 26.32 0.21 -33.62
C TRP A 314 26.15 1.43 -34.53
N MET A 315 25.04 2.15 -34.46
CA MET A 315 24.88 3.43 -35.17
C MET A 315 25.77 4.54 -34.60
N ILE A 316 26.12 4.45 -33.30
CA ILE A 316 27.11 5.33 -32.70
C ILE A 316 28.50 4.98 -33.27
N TRP A 317 28.79 3.69 -33.42
CA TRP A 317 30.05 3.22 -34.00
C TRP A 317 30.18 3.56 -35.49
N SER A 318 29.09 3.60 -36.26
CA SER A 318 29.12 4.06 -37.65
C SER A 318 29.43 5.55 -37.77
N ASP A 319 28.86 6.38 -36.89
CA ASP A 319 29.12 7.82 -36.88
C ASP A 319 30.53 8.13 -36.39
N ILE A 320 31.05 7.39 -35.40
CA ILE A 320 32.45 7.46 -34.95
C ILE A 320 33.40 7.04 -36.08
N LYS A 321 33.09 5.97 -36.81
CA LYS A 321 33.89 5.55 -37.98
C LYS A 321 33.87 6.62 -39.08
N ARG A 322 32.71 7.17 -39.42
CA ARG A 322 32.59 8.25 -40.40
C ARG A 322 33.41 9.48 -40.01
N LEU A 323 33.28 9.93 -38.75
CA LEU A 323 34.09 11.03 -38.21
C LEU A 323 35.61 10.75 -38.33
N TRP A 324 36.02 9.49 -38.15
CA TRP A 324 37.43 9.08 -38.23
C TRP A 324 37.97 9.04 -39.67
N TYR A 325 37.14 8.71 -40.66
CA TYR A 325 37.55 8.62 -42.08
C TYR A 325 37.34 9.91 -42.87
N GLU A 326 36.27 10.67 -42.61
CA GLU A 326 35.90 11.90 -43.33
C GLU A 326 36.47 13.17 -42.67
N GLY A 327 36.86 13.12 -41.39
CA GLY A 327 37.37 14.29 -40.65
C GLY A 327 36.26 15.19 -40.11
N LEU A 328 36.59 16.06 -39.15
CA LEU A 328 35.60 16.84 -38.38
C LEU A 328 34.92 17.95 -39.19
N GLU A 329 35.66 18.64 -40.08
CA GLU A 329 35.15 19.78 -40.85
C GLU A 329 34.09 19.31 -41.87
N ASP A 330 34.43 18.32 -42.69
CA ASP A 330 33.53 17.76 -43.71
C ASP A 330 32.30 17.08 -43.09
N PHE A 331 32.48 16.41 -41.94
CA PHE A 331 31.38 15.79 -41.21
C PHE A 331 30.37 16.83 -40.67
N LEU A 332 30.84 18.00 -40.23
CA LEU A 332 29.98 19.06 -39.71
C LEU A 332 29.35 19.91 -40.80
N GLU A 333 29.86 19.92 -42.03
CA GLU A 333 29.29 20.71 -43.12
C GLU A 333 27.90 20.18 -43.54
N GLU A 334 27.67 18.87 -43.41
CA GLU A 334 26.40 18.25 -43.75
C GLU A 334 25.41 18.26 -42.55
N SER A 335 24.35 19.05 -42.68
CA SER A 335 23.29 19.20 -41.64
C SER A 335 22.67 17.88 -41.14
N ARG A 336 22.67 16.81 -41.96
CA ARG A 336 22.17 15.48 -41.57
C ARG A 336 23.11 14.75 -40.61
N ASN A 337 24.43 14.93 -40.76
CA ASN A 337 25.45 14.30 -39.92
C ASN A 337 25.51 14.98 -38.55
N GLN A 338 25.35 16.31 -38.51
CA GLN A 338 25.15 17.06 -37.27
C GLN A 338 23.94 16.53 -36.47
N LEU A 339 22.81 16.30 -37.15
CA LEU A 339 21.57 15.83 -36.52
C LEU A 339 21.71 14.38 -36.01
N SER A 340 22.45 13.53 -36.73
CA SER A 340 22.78 12.16 -36.29
C SER A 340 23.71 12.16 -35.07
N PHE A 341 24.73 13.01 -35.05
CA PHE A 341 25.69 13.13 -33.94
C PHE A 341 25.03 13.65 -32.66
N VAL A 342 24.24 14.71 -32.75
CA VAL A 342 23.48 15.25 -31.60
C VAL A 342 22.54 14.19 -31.03
N MET A 343 21.86 13.45 -31.90
CA MET A 343 20.96 12.37 -31.50
C MET A 343 21.70 11.20 -30.85
N ASN A 344 22.84 10.77 -31.39
CA ASN A 344 23.66 9.71 -30.82
C ASN A 344 24.28 10.12 -29.48
N SER A 345 24.67 11.38 -29.33
CA SER A 345 25.13 11.97 -28.05
C SER A 345 24.00 11.97 -27.01
N LEU A 346 22.78 12.36 -27.37
CA LEU A 346 21.61 12.27 -26.49
C LEU A 346 21.28 10.80 -26.13
N TYR A 347 21.48 9.85 -27.05
CA TYR A 347 21.30 8.42 -26.77
C TYR A 347 22.32 7.90 -25.75
N LEU A 348 23.61 8.27 -25.91
CA LEU A 348 24.67 7.95 -24.95
C LEU A 348 24.42 8.60 -23.59
N ALA A 349 24.03 9.88 -23.57
CA ALA A 349 23.68 10.59 -22.35
C ALA A 349 22.48 9.96 -21.65
N THR A 350 21.43 9.56 -22.38
CA THR A 350 20.26 8.88 -21.79
C THR A 350 20.60 7.47 -21.31
N PHE A 351 21.48 6.73 -21.98
CA PHE A 351 21.98 5.43 -21.50
C PHE A 351 22.83 5.60 -20.24
N ALA A 352 23.78 6.55 -20.23
CA ALA A 352 24.60 6.86 -19.06
C ALA A 352 23.73 7.33 -17.88
N LEU A 353 22.78 8.24 -18.12
CA LEU A 353 21.80 8.67 -17.12
C LEU A 353 20.92 7.52 -16.65
N LYS A 354 20.59 6.55 -17.51
CA LYS A 354 19.83 5.36 -17.14
C LYS A 354 20.63 4.44 -16.22
N VAL A 355 21.91 4.20 -16.50
CA VAL A 355 22.82 3.43 -15.65
C VAL A 355 23.06 4.15 -14.31
N VAL A 356 23.33 5.45 -14.35
CA VAL A 356 23.54 6.27 -13.14
C VAL A 356 22.25 6.36 -12.33
N ALA A 357 21.08 6.53 -12.95
CA ALA A 357 19.81 6.59 -12.23
C ALA A 357 19.45 5.25 -11.59
N HIS A 358 19.71 4.12 -12.27
CA HIS A 358 19.54 2.77 -11.71
C HIS A 358 20.40 2.63 -10.44
N ASN A 359 21.71 2.87 -10.55
CA ASN A 359 22.64 2.78 -9.43
C ASN A 359 22.40 3.83 -8.32
N LYS A 360 21.88 5.01 -8.64
CA LYS A 360 21.66 6.09 -7.65
C LYS A 360 20.43 5.83 -6.78
N ILE A 361 19.39 5.20 -7.33
CA ILE A 361 18.18 4.87 -6.56
C ILE A 361 18.50 3.81 -5.51
N SER A 362 19.32 2.81 -5.84
CA SER A 362 19.74 1.79 -4.89
C SER A 362 20.65 2.32 -3.78
N MET A 363 21.55 3.26 -4.10
CA MET A 363 22.48 3.86 -3.12
C MET A 363 21.80 4.77 -2.08
N GLY A 364 20.71 5.45 -2.44
CA GLY A 364 20.05 6.41 -1.54
C GLY A 364 19.41 5.78 -0.31
N GLN A 365 18.83 4.58 -0.45
CA GLN A 365 18.20 3.85 0.66
C GLN A 365 19.26 3.16 1.55
N MET A 366 20.31 2.60 0.95
CA MET A 366 21.44 2.05 1.71
C MET A 366 22.13 3.10 2.57
N LEU A 367 22.14 4.37 2.14
CA LEU A 367 22.71 5.48 2.92
C LEU A 367 21.97 5.70 4.25
N GLN A 368 20.66 5.43 4.32
CA GLN A 368 19.89 5.57 5.56
C GLN A 368 20.27 4.48 6.57
N ASP A 369 20.45 3.24 6.12
CA ASP A 369 20.92 2.15 6.97
C ASP A 369 22.38 2.33 7.38
N PHE A 370 23.21 2.85 6.47
CA PHE A 370 24.57 3.29 6.77
C PHE A 370 24.58 4.39 7.84
N GLY A 371 23.64 5.34 7.79
CA GLY A 371 23.50 6.38 8.81
C GLY A 371 23.21 5.84 10.21
N LYS A 372 22.35 4.82 10.33
CA LYS A 372 22.09 4.13 11.62
C LYS A 372 23.35 3.42 12.13
N PHE A 373 24.09 2.76 11.25
CA PHE A 373 25.36 2.13 11.58
C PHE A 373 26.42 3.16 12.02
N LEU A 374 26.53 4.28 11.31
CA LEU A 374 27.43 5.37 11.64
C LEU A 374 27.13 5.90 13.05
N GLY A 375 25.86 5.99 13.45
CA GLY A 375 25.48 6.34 14.82
C GLY A 375 26.02 5.37 15.88
N MET A 376 25.90 4.05 15.66
CA MET A 376 26.47 3.05 16.58
C MET A 376 28.01 3.12 16.63
N PHE A 377 28.65 3.31 15.48
CA PHE A 377 30.10 3.48 15.39
C PHE A 377 30.57 4.72 16.16
N LEU A 378 29.90 5.86 16.02
CA LEU A 378 30.25 7.08 16.75
C LEU A 378 30.10 6.92 18.27
N LEU A 379 29.10 6.15 18.73
CA LEU A 379 28.93 5.84 20.15
C LEU A 379 30.15 5.06 20.69
N VAL A 380 30.58 4.03 19.96
CA VAL A 380 31.79 3.27 20.30
C VAL A 380 33.01 4.18 20.30
N LEU A 381 33.21 4.98 19.24
CA LEU A 381 34.32 5.93 19.13
C LEU A 381 34.37 6.85 20.35
N PHE A 382 33.28 7.51 20.72
CA PHE A 382 33.25 8.40 21.88
C PHE A 382 33.51 7.69 23.20
N SER A 383 32.98 6.48 23.41
CA SER A 383 33.23 5.70 24.62
C SER A 383 34.71 5.38 24.82
N PHE A 384 35.40 4.95 23.74
CA PHE A 384 36.83 4.65 23.79
C PHE A 384 37.68 5.92 23.84
N THR A 385 37.26 7.02 23.19
CA THR A 385 37.92 8.33 23.32
C THR A 385 37.93 8.78 24.77
N ILE A 386 36.78 8.76 25.46
CA ILE A 386 36.70 9.18 26.87
C ILE A 386 37.62 8.30 27.73
N GLY A 387 37.61 6.99 27.52
CA GLY A 387 38.47 6.06 28.26
C GLY A 387 39.97 6.32 28.09
N LEU A 388 40.42 6.59 26.86
CA LEU A 388 41.83 6.88 26.58
C LEU A 388 42.23 8.29 27.03
N THR A 389 41.37 9.30 26.82
CA THR A 389 41.64 10.65 27.31
C THR A 389 41.78 10.64 28.82
N GLN A 390 40.89 9.99 29.58
CA GLN A 390 41.02 9.88 31.04
C GLN A 390 42.27 9.11 31.50
N LEU A 391 42.68 8.08 30.74
CA LEU A 391 43.88 7.30 31.06
C LEU A 391 45.17 8.13 30.90
N TYR A 392 45.21 9.02 29.91
CA TYR A 392 46.39 9.83 29.59
C TYR A 392 46.34 11.27 30.12
N ASP A 393 45.21 11.75 30.66
CA ASP A 393 45.00 13.12 31.20
C ASP A 393 45.85 13.47 32.44
N LYS A 394 46.33 12.47 33.18
CA LYS A 394 47.04 12.70 34.46
C LYS A 394 48.57 12.77 34.35
N GLY A 395 49.13 12.46 33.18
CA GLY A 395 50.58 12.30 32.99
C GLY A 395 51.28 13.45 32.25
N TYR A 396 50.56 14.50 31.82
CA TYR A 396 51.16 15.55 31.00
C TYR A 396 51.84 16.64 31.81
N THR A 397 53.16 16.59 31.83
CA THR A 397 54.00 17.75 32.11
C THR A 397 54.32 18.43 30.79
N SER A 398 53.91 19.70 30.63
CA SER A 398 54.28 20.54 29.49
C SER A 398 55.81 20.65 29.39
N LYS A 399 56.43 19.81 28.56
CA LYS A 399 57.84 19.94 28.21
C LYS A 399 57.92 20.65 26.86
N GLU A 400 58.53 21.83 26.93
CA GLU A 400 59.06 22.72 25.89
C GLU A 400 58.59 22.52 24.44
N GLN A 401 58.13 23.64 23.89
CA GLN A 401 57.79 23.96 22.51
C GLN A 401 58.46 23.06 21.46
N LYS A 402 57.67 22.11 20.91
CA LYS A 402 58.05 21.30 19.76
C LYS A 402 57.35 21.83 18.50
N ASP A 403 58.09 21.86 17.39
CA ASP A 403 57.65 22.37 16.09
C ASP A 403 56.57 21.53 15.40
N CYS A 404 56.14 20.41 16.01
CA CYS A 404 55.09 19.56 15.51
C CYS A 404 54.21 19.06 16.67
N VAL A 405 52.89 19.16 16.50
CA VAL A 405 51.90 18.67 17.47
C VAL A 405 50.88 17.81 16.72
N GLY A 406 50.72 16.56 17.14
CA GLY A 406 49.72 15.63 16.61
C GLY A 406 50.27 14.43 15.82
N ILE A 407 49.34 13.63 15.27
CA ILE A 407 49.58 12.28 14.71
C ILE A 407 50.50 12.27 13.46
N PHE A 408 50.61 13.40 12.75
CA PHE A 408 51.38 13.52 11.52
C PHE A 408 52.85 13.97 11.74
N CYS A 409 53.32 14.06 12.97
CA CYS A 409 54.74 14.36 13.21
C CYS A 409 55.65 13.15 12.92
N GLU A 410 56.82 13.41 12.34
CA GLU A 410 57.89 12.43 12.10
C GLU A 410 58.45 11.82 13.40
N GLN A 411 58.42 12.58 14.51
CA GLN A 411 58.55 12.06 15.87
C GLN A 411 57.18 11.96 16.54
N GLN A 412 56.55 10.79 16.46
CA GLN A 412 55.27 10.52 17.15
C GLN A 412 55.46 10.54 18.68
N SER A 413 54.76 11.44 19.37
CA SER A 413 54.70 11.51 20.83
C SER A 413 53.30 11.18 21.38
N ASN A 414 53.27 10.68 22.63
CA ASN A 414 52.05 10.31 23.36
C ASN A 414 51.11 11.50 23.65
N ASP A 415 51.53 12.73 23.33
CA ASP A 415 50.79 13.98 23.58
C ASP A 415 49.44 14.03 22.83
N THR A 416 49.27 13.17 21.82
CA THR A 416 48.03 13.06 21.04
C THR A 416 46.81 12.66 21.90
N PHE A 417 47.01 11.81 22.92
CA PHE A 417 45.91 11.23 23.70
C PHE A 417 45.44 12.09 24.88
N HIS A 418 46.12 13.22 25.14
CA HIS A 418 45.75 14.12 26.23
C HIS A 418 44.53 14.99 25.90
N SER A 419 44.30 15.26 24.62
CA SER A 419 43.13 16.00 24.15
C SER A 419 42.07 15.03 23.70
N PHE A 420 40.80 15.29 24.07
CA PHE A 420 39.65 14.55 23.56
C PHE A 420 39.59 14.58 22.02
N ILE A 421 39.86 15.74 21.41
CA ILE A 421 39.83 15.90 19.95
C ILE A 421 41.00 15.16 19.30
N GLY A 422 42.19 15.23 19.91
CA GLY A 422 43.37 14.50 19.45
C GLY A 422 43.18 12.99 19.49
N THR A 423 42.59 12.49 20.59
CA THR A 423 42.24 11.07 20.79
C THR A 423 41.19 10.60 19.78
N CYS A 424 40.12 11.37 19.56
CA CYS A 424 39.11 11.08 18.55
C CYS A 424 39.73 10.96 17.15
N PHE A 425 40.61 11.90 16.79
CA PHE A 425 41.27 11.91 15.50
C PHE A 425 42.24 10.73 15.36
N ALA A 426 42.96 10.36 16.43
CA ALA A 426 43.81 9.17 16.46
C ALA A 426 43.00 7.91 16.20
N LEU A 427 41.95 7.68 16.98
CA LEU A 427 41.07 6.50 16.88
C LEU A 427 40.39 6.39 15.51
N PHE A 428 40.05 7.52 14.88
CA PHE A 428 39.53 7.53 13.51
C PHE A 428 40.56 7.00 12.49
N TRP A 429 41.82 7.45 12.55
CA TRP A 429 42.87 7.00 11.63
C TRP A 429 43.35 5.56 11.89
N TYR A 430 43.21 5.06 13.13
CA TYR A 430 43.45 3.66 13.47
C TYR A 430 42.59 2.69 12.66
N ILE A 431 41.37 3.08 12.26
CA ILE A 431 40.45 2.25 11.47
C ILE A 431 41.05 1.89 10.11
N PHE A 432 41.74 2.86 9.49
CA PHE A 432 42.37 2.68 8.18
C PHE A 432 43.76 2.04 8.29
N SER A 433 44.18 1.65 9.50
CA SER A 433 45.54 1.16 9.78
C SER A 433 46.64 2.13 9.33
N LEU A 434 46.31 3.42 9.18
CA LEU A 434 47.27 4.48 8.81
C LEU A 434 48.05 5.00 10.02
N ALA A 435 47.54 4.75 11.23
CA ALA A 435 48.27 4.91 12.47
C ALA A 435 49.01 3.60 12.79
N HIS A 436 50.31 3.55 12.50
CA HIS A 436 51.14 2.38 12.85
C HIS A 436 51.09 2.12 14.36
N VAL A 437 51.03 0.83 14.74
CA VAL A 437 51.17 0.29 16.12
C VAL A 437 52.41 0.83 16.86
N ALA A 438 53.34 1.46 16.13
CA ALA A 438 54.50 2.16 16.66
C ALA A 438 54.18 3.23 17.72
N ILE A 439 52.95 3.78 17.74
CA ILE A 439 52.50 4.74 18.76
C ILE A 439 52.53 4.15 20.19
N PHE A 440 52.43 2.82 20.35
CA PHE A 440 52.50 2.17 21.67
C PHE A 440 53.87 1.56 22.00
N VAL A 441 54.71 1.27 20.99
CA VAL A 441 55.88 0.40 21.19
C VAL A 441 57.19 1.17 21.42
N THR A 442 57.26 2.48 21.14
CA THR A 442 58.55 3.20 21.24
C THR A 442 58.49 4.44 22.14
N ARG A 443 58.57 4.22 23.46
CA ARG A 443 59.54 4.87 24.38
C ARG A 443 59.07 4.72 25.83
N PHE A 444 59.47 3.63 26.47
CA PHE A 444 59.27 3.44 27.90
C PHE A 444 60.29 4.26 28.69
N GLY A 445 59.81 5.15 29.57
CA GLY A 445 60.53 5.55 30.78
C GLY A 445 60.12 4.60 31.91
N TYR A 446 61.07 4.21 32.75
CA TYR A 446 60.99 3.14 33.77
C TYR A 446 59.91 3.31 34.89
N GLY A 447 58.93 4.21 34.77
CA GLY A 447 57.97 4.53 35.83
C GLY A 447 56.50 4.11 35.61
N GLU A 448 56.05 3.86 34.37
CA GLU A 448 54.61 3.76 34.06
C GLU A 448 54.25 2.55 33.17
N GLU A 449 54.80 1.37 33.47
CA GLU A 449 54.55 0.14 32.68
C GLU A 449 53.06 -0.26 32.66
N LEU A 450 52.35 -0.08 33.77
CA LEU A 450 50.94 -0.49 33.91
C LEU A 450 50.00 0.39 33.06
N GLN A 451 50.24 1.70 32.99
CA GLN A 451 49.41 2.62 32.21
C GLN A 451 49.54 2.37 30.70
N SER A 452 50.77 2.10 30.23
CA SER A 452 51.03 1.74 28.83
C SER A 452 50.39 0.39 28.47
N PHE A 453 50.49 -0.60 29.35
CA PHE A 453 49.85 -1.90 29.16
C PHE A 453 48.32 -1.77 29.05
N VAL A 454 47.68 -1.02 29.97
CA VAL A 454 46.24 -0.78 29.95
C VAL A 454 45.81 -0.02 28.68
N GLY A 455 46.57 1.00 28.26
CA GLY A 455 46.29 1.74 27.03
C GLY A 455 46.37 0.86 25.77
N ALA A 456 47.38 -0.02 25.70
CA ALA A 456 47.53 -0.98 24.60
C ALA A 456 46.37 -1.99 24.55
N VAL A 457 45.88 -2.45 25.70
CA VAL A 457 44.69 -3.32 25.79
C VAL A 457 43.43 -2.59 25.33
N ILE A 458 43.23 -1.33 25.72
CA ILE A 458 42.07 -0.52 25.30
C ILE A 458 42.08 -0.27 23.78
N VAL A 459 43.23 0.07 23.19
CA VAL A 459 43.35 0.25 21.74
C VAL A 459 43.25 -1.08 20.98
N GLY A 460 43.81 -2.17 21.53
CA GLY A 460 43.68 -3.51 20.96
C GLY A 460 42.23 -3.98 20.92
N THR A 461 41.49 -3.80 22.02
CA THR A 461 40.05 -4.10 22.08
C THR A 461 39.23 -3.21 21.16
N TYR A 462 39.55 -1.91 21.07
CA TYR A 462 38.94 -1.00 20.10
C TYR A 462 39.12 -1.51 18.66
N ASN A 463 40.33 -1.92 18.28
CA ASN A 463 40.59 -2.44 16.93
C ASN A 463 39.82 -3.75 16.65
N VAL A 464 39.71 -4.65 17.61
CA VAL A 464 38.88 -5.88 17.46
C VAL A 464 37.40 -5.50 17.27
N VAL A 465 36.86 -4.61 18.10
CA VAL A 465 35.46 -4.19 18.01
C VAL A 465 35.18 -3.44 16.71
N VAL A 466 36.01 -2.47 16.33
CA VAL A 466 35.74 -1.61 15.17
C VAL A 466 36.13 -2.27 13.85
N VAL A 467 37.34 -2.81 13.75
CA VAL A 467 37.86 -3.35 12.48
C VAL A 467 37.34 -4.75 12.19
N ILE A 468 37.18 -5.59 13.21
CA ILE A 468 36.71 -6.97 13.00
C ILE A 468 35.19 -7.02 13.11
N VAL A 469 34.62 -6.65 14.27
CA VAL A 469 33.18 -6.83 14.50
C VAL A 469 32.35 -5.85 13.69
N LEU A 470 32.56 -4.54 13.83
CA LEU A 470 31.73 -3.53 13.17
C LEU A 470 31.90 -3.54 11.65
N THR A 471 33.10 -3.75 11.09
CA THR A 471 33.27 -3.87 9.64
C THR A 471 32.54 -5.11 9.08
N LYS A 472 32.61 -6.25 9.76
CA LYS A 472 31.88 -7.46 9.31
C LYS A 472 30.36 -7.27 9.39
N LEU A 473 29.87 -6.64 10.46
CA LEU A 473 28.45 -6.28 10.58
C LEU A 473 28.02 -5.27 9.51
N LEU A 474 28.85 -4.27 9.19
CA LEU A 474 28.57 -3.31 8.12
C LEU A 474 28.43 -4.01 6.77
N VAL A 475 29.38 -4.88 6.40
CA VAL A 475 29.33 -5.63 5.15
C VAL A 475 28.07 -6.51 5.10
N ALA A 476 27.72 -7.19 6.19
CA ALA A 476 26.52 -8.00 6.26
C ALA A 476 25.23 -7.18 6.11
N MET A 477 25.14 -6.03 6.79
CA MET A 477 24.00 -5.13 6.68
C MET A 477 23.87 -4.51 5.29
N LEU A 478 24.98 -4.05 4.69
CA LEU A 478 25.00 -3.53 3.33
C LEU A 478 24.59 -4.60 2.32
N HIS A 479 25.07 -5.84 2.47
CA HIS A 479 24.69 -6.95 1.60
C HIS A 479 23.19 -7.26 1.68
N LYS A 480 22.63 -7.33 2.90
CA LYS A 480 21.20 -7.55 3.12
C LYS A 480 20.36 -6.40 2.56
N SER A 481 20.75 -5.15 2.82
CA SER A 481 20.08 -3.95 2.32
C SER A 481 20.11 -3.93 0.78
N PHE A 482 21.26 -4.23 0.17
CA PHE A 482 21.40 -4.35 -1.28
C PHE A 482 20.48 -5.41 -1.88
N GLN A 483 20.42 -6.62 -1.31
CA GLN A 483 19.55 -7.69 -1.83
C GLN A 483 18.07 -7.30 -1.78
N LEU A 484 17.62 -6.66 -0.70
CA LEU A 484 16.24 -6.19 -0.57
C LEU A 484 15.91 -5.10 -1.61
N ILE A 485 16.84 -4.17 -1.83
CA ILE A 485 16.66 -3.06 -2.77
C ILE A 485 16.69 -3.55 -4.22
N ALA A 486 17.63 -4.44 -4.57
CA ALA A 486 17.78 -4.98 -5.92
C ALA A 486 16.50 -5.66 -6.43
N ASN A 487 15.79 -6.38 -5.55
CA ASN A 487 14.51 -7.03 -5.89
C ASN A 487 13.39 -6.04 -6.28
N HIS A 488 13.51 -4.75 -5.90
CA HIS A 488 12.53 -3.70 -6.19
C HIS A 488 13.06 -2.65 -7.18
N GLU A 489 14.33 -2.69 -7.54
CA GLU A 489 15.04 -1.65 -8.30
C GLU A 489 14.38 -1.34 -9.65
N ASP A 490 14.00 -2.36 -10.41
CA ASP A 490 13.32 -2.19 -11.70
C ASP A 490 12.00 -1.42 -11.59
N LYS A 491 11.26 -1.65 -10.51
CA LYS A 491 9.98 -0.97 -10.25
C LYS A 491 10.22 0.48 -9.87
N GLU A 492 11.18 0.74 -8.99
CA GLU A 492 11.53 2.09 -8.56
C GLU A 492 12.11 2.93 -9.69
N TRP A 493 12.99 2.34 -10.52
CA TRP A 493 13.53 2.98 -11.70
C TRP A 493 12.44 3.34 -12.71
N LYS A 494 11.51 2.43 -13.01
CA LYS A 494 10.38 2.70 -13.91
C LYS A 494 9.49 3.82 -13.39
N PHE A 495 9.24 3.85 -12.07
CA PHE A 495 8.47 4.91 -11.42
C PHE A 495 9.18 6.27 -11.49
N ALA A 496 10.47 6.33 -11.14
CA ALA A 496 11.27 7.55 -11.22
C ALA A 496 11.35 8.08 -12.66
N ARG A 497 11.53 7.19 -13.64
CA ARG A 497 11.52 7.52 -15.07
C ARG A 497 10.18 8.10 -15.50
N ALA A 498 9.07 7.48 -15.12
CA ALA A 498 7.74 7.98 -15.45
C ALA A 498 7.48 9.37 -14.84
N LYS A 499 7.92 9.61 -13.60
CA LYS A 499 7.86 10.92 -12.94
C LYS A 499 8.66 11.98 -13.70
N LEU A 500 9.87 11.63 -14.17
CA LEU A 500 10.69 12.51 -15.00
C LEU A 500 9.96 12.83 -16.32
N TRP A 501 9.47 11.82 -17.04
CA TRP A 501 8.77 12.03 -18.31
C TRP A 501 7.53 12.92 -18.18
N LEU A 502 6.75 12.73 -17.11
CA LEU A 502 5.58 13.58 -16.85
C LEU A 502 5.91 15.04 -16.63
N SER A 503 7.10 15.35 -16.08
CA SER A 503 7.56 16.75 -15.94
C SER A 503 7.78 17.45 -17.30
N TYR A 504 8.03 16.68 -18.37
CA TYR A 504 8.17 17.19 -19.74
C TYR A 504 6.85 17.17 -20.54
N PHE A 505 5.87 16.38 -20.13
CA PHE A 505 4.54 16.36 -20.76
C PHE A 505 3.69 17.58 -20.38
N ASP A 506 4.00 18.23 -19.26
CA ASP A 506 3.36 19.48 -18.90
C ASP A 506 3.93 20.62 -19.77
N ASP A 507 3.08 21.23 -20.61
CA ASP A 507 3.38 22.33 -21.55
C ASP A 507 3.95 23.61 -20.90
N LYS A 508 4.31 23.59 -19.61
CA LYS A 508 4.76 24.77 -18.86
C LYS A 508 6.17 25.23 -19.24
N CYS A 509 7.01 24.38 -19.83
CA CYS A 509 8.39 24.72 -20.21
C CYS A 509 8.81 24.01 -21.51
N THR A 510 8.23 24.41 -22.65
CA THR A 510 8.62 23.87 -23.97
C THR A 510 9.99 24.35 -24.44
N LEU A 511 10.54 25.40 -23.83
CA LEU A 511 11.83 25.99 -24.19
C LEU A 511 12.89 25.69 -23.09
N PRO A 512 14.09 25.24 -23.45
CA PRO A 512 15.17 25.02 -22.49
C PRO A 512 15.66 26.38 -21.92
N PRO A 513 16.06 26.46 -20.64
CA PRO A 513 16.80 27.62 -20.14
C PRO A 513 18.05 27.86 -20.99
N PRO A 514 18.36 29.10 -21.44
CA PRO A 514 17.80 30.40 -21.03
C PRO A 514 16.60 30.92 -21.86
N PHE A 515 16.16 30.21 -22.89
CA PHE A 515 15.13 30.69 -23.84
C PHE A 515 13.71 30.79 -23.27
N ASN A 516 13.50 30.31 -22.04
CA ASN A 516 12.24 30.45 -21.29
C ASN A 516 11.98 31.88 -20.76
N ILE A 517 12.93 32.81 -20.93
CA ILE A 517 12.81 34.20 -20.47
C ILE A 517 11.96 35.06 -21.43
N ILE A 518 11.94 34.73 -22.72
CA ILE A 518 11.20 35.51 -23.72
C ILE A 518 9.75 35.00 -23.79
N PRO A 519 8.74 35.76 -23.32
CA PRO A 519 7.35 35.36 -23.46
C PRO A 519 7.02 35.18 -24.93
N SER A 520 6.47 34.02 -25.29
CA SER A 520 6.18 33.71 -26.69
C SER A 520 5.17 34.72 -27.27
N PRO A 521 5.28 35.09 -28.57
CA PRO A 521 4.30 35.96 -29.23
C PRO A 521 2.86 35.45 -29.10
N LYS A 522 2.67 34.12 -29.05
CA LYS A 522 1.37 33.49 -28.80
C LYS A 522 0.82 33.81 -27.42
N THR A 523 1.66 33.88 -26.39
CA THR A 523 1.24 34.21 -25.01
C THR A 523 0.70 35.64 -24.94
N ILE A 524 1.30 36.58 -25.67
CA ILE A 524 0.86 37.97 -25.78
C ILE A 524 -0.49 38.05 -26.51
N CYS A 525 -0.65 37.36 -27.64
CA CYS A 525 -1.95 37.28 -28.33
C CYS A 525 -3.04 36.66 -27.45
N TYR A 526 -2.71 35.64 -26.66
CA TYR A 526 -3.67 35.04 -25.73
C TYR A 526 -4.06 35.98 -24.61
N MET A 527 -3.12 36.74 -24.03
CA MET A 527 -3.39 37.79 -23.04
C MET A 527 -4.39 38.81 -23.58
N ILE A 528 -4.15 39.35 -24.78
CA ILE A 528 -5.05 40.32 -25.43
C ILE A 528 -6.44 39.69 -25.68
N SER A 529 -6.49 38.43 -26.14
CA SER A 529 -7.75 37.72 -26.36
C SER A 529 -8.51 37.40 -25.06
N SER A 530 -7.79 37.16 -23.95
CA SER A 530 -8.37 36.90 -22.64
C SER A 530 -8.91 38.17 -22.01
N LEU A 531 -8.21 39.31 -22.15
CA LEU A 531 -8.76 40.62 -21.77
C LEU A 531 -10.04 40.94 -22.55
N SER A 532 -10.04 40.72 -23.87
CA SER A 532 -11.23 40.90 -24.71
C SER A 532 -12.39 39.99 -24.27
N LYS A 533 -12.12 38.70 -24.01
CA LYS A 533 -13.13 37.74 -23.52
C LYS A 533 -13.63 38.09 -22.12
N TRP A 534 -12.77 38.60 -21.25
CA TRP A 534 -13.12 39.04 -19.90
C TRP A 534 -14.08 40.23 -19.95
N ILE A 535 -13.78 41.24 -20.76
CA ILE A 535 -14.66 42.40 -21.01
C ILE A 535 -16.00 41.93 -21.61
N CYS A 536 -15.98 41.03 -22.59
CA CYS A 536 -17.19 40.45 -23.17
C CYS A 536 -17.97 39.55 -22.19
N SER A 537 -17.35 38.98 -21.16
CA SER A 537 -18.01 38.09 -20.20
C SER A 537 -19.02 38.80 -19.29
N HIS A 538 -18.85 40.12 -19.10
CA HIS A 538 -19.78 40.97 -18.36
C HIS A 538 -21.02 41.37 -19.19
N THR A 539 -21.02 41.13 -20.50
CA THR A 539 -22.18 41.37 -21.37
C THR A 539 -23.21 40.23 -21.32
N SER A 540 -24.48 40.53 -21.59
CA SER A 540 -25.58 39.55 -21.64
C SER A 540 -25.31 38.42 -22.67
N LYS A 541 -24.75 38.75 -23.83
CA LYS A 541 -24.31 37.78 -24.86
C LYS A 541 -23.18 36.87 -24.35
N GLY A 542 -22.24 37.40 -23.57
CA GLY A 542 -21.16 36.63 -22.96
C GLY A 542 -21.64 35.62 -21.92
N LYS A 543 -22.63 36.00 -21.11
CA LYS A 543 -23.26 35.11 -20.11
C LYS A 543 -23.95 33.91 -20.76
N VAL A 544 -24.73 34.13 -21.83
CA VAL A 544 -25.41 33.05 -22.58
C VAL A 544 -24.39 32.13 -23.26
N LYS A 545 -23.35 32.68 -23.89
CA LYS A 545 -22.29 31.88 -24.52
C LYS A 545 -21.52 31.01 -23.52
N ARG A 546 -21.28 31.53 -22.30
CA ARG A 546 -20.66 30.78 -21.20
C ARG A 546 -21.58 29.66 -20.70
N GLN A 547 -22.87 29.91 -20.52
CA GLN A 547 -23.84 28.88 -20.12
C GLN A 547 -23.94 27.75 -21.16
N ASN A 548 -24.01 28.08 -22.45
CA ASN A 548 -24.05 27.07 -23.52
C ASN A 548 -22.75 26.24 -23.55
N SER A 549 -21.60 26.90 -23.38
CA SER A 549 -20.30 26.21 -23.28
C SER A 549 -20.21 25.27 -22.07
N LEU A 550 -20.75 25.68 -20.92
CA LEU A 550 -20.78 24.86 -19.71
C LEU A 550 -21.74 23.67 -19.86
N LYS A 551 -22.84 23.84 -20.60
CA LYS A 551 -23.76 22.75 -20.93
C LYS A 551 -23.10 21.73 -21.87
N GLU A 552 -22.41 22.20 -22.91
CA GLU A 552 -21.63 21.35 -23.83
C GLU A 552 -20.51 20.60 -23.09
N TRP A 553 -19.78 21.27 -22.20
CA TRP A 553 -18.77 20.63 -21.35
C TRP A 553 -19.36 19.54 -20.46
N ARG A 554 -20.50 19.80 -19.80
CA ARG A 554 -21.19 18.80 -18.98
C ARG A 554 -21.57 17.56 -19.80
N ASN A 555 -22.12 17.77 -20.99
CA ASN A 555 -22.49 16.67 -21.89
C ASN A 555 -21.28 15.85 -22.34
N LEU A 556 -20.16 16.52 -22.67
CA LEU A 556 -18.92 15.84 -23.07
C LEU A 556 -18.30 15.08 -21.89
N LYS A 557 -18.27 15.68 -20.69
CA LYS A 557 -17.81 15.02 -19.46
C LYS A 557 -18.62 13.76 -19.20
N GLN A 558 -19.95 13.88 -19.17
CA GLN A 558 -20.86 12.74 -19.00
C GLN A 558 -20.58 11.63 -20.01
N LYS A 559 -20.42 11.95 -21.30
CA LYS A 559 -20.12 10.95 -22.34
C LYS A 559 -18.77 10.25 -22.11
N ARG A 560 -17.76 10.96 -21.60
CA ARG A 560 -16.47 10.34 -21.24
C ARG A 560 -16.59 9.45 -20.00
N ASP A 561 -17.36 9.87 -19.01
CA ASP A 561 -17.56 9.13 -17.76
C ASP A 561 -18.34 7.83 -18.05
N GLU A 562 -19.37 7.89 -18.89
CA GLU A 562 -20.08 6.70 -19.40
C GLU A 562 -19.14 5.77 -20.19
N ASN A 563 -18.25 6.32 -21.01
CA ASN A 563 -17.26 5.53 -21.74
C ASN A 563 -16.24 4.87 -20.79
N TYR A 564 -15.79 5.59 -19.77
CA TYR A 564 -14.91 5.06 -18.73
C TYR A 564 -15.58 3.92 -17.96
N GLN A 565 -16.84 4.08 -17.54
CA GLN A 565 -17.59 3.04 -16.85
C GLN A 565 -17.75 1.77 -17.71
N LYS A 566 -18.01 1.91 -19.02
CA LYS A 566 -18.06 0.76 -19.94
C LYS A 566 -16.73 0.03 -20.04
N VAL A 567 -15.63 0.77 -20.12
CA VAL A 567 -14.27 0.19 -20.13
C VAL A 567 -13.99 -0.49 -18.79
N MET A 568 -14.33 0.15 -17.67
CA MET A 568 -14.11 -0.39 -16.33
C MET A 568 -14.89 -1.69 -16.10
N CYS A 569 -16.17 -1.74 -16.48
CA CYS A 569 -17.00 -2.95 -16.39
C CYS A 569 -16.38 -4.11 -17.20
N CYS A 570 -15.92 -3.84 -18.41
CA CYS A 570 -15.19 -4.83 -19.21
C CYS A 570 -13.90 -5.32 -18.53
N LEU A 571 -13.13 -4.42 -17.91
CA LEU A 571 -11.89 -4.76 -17.20
C LEU A 571 -12.16 -5.61 -15.95
N VAL A 572 -13.15 -5.23 -15.14
CA VAL A 572 -13.58 -5.97 -13.95
C VAL A 572 -14.03 -7.37 -14.33
N HIS A 573 -14.84 -7.51 -15.39
CA HIS A 573 -15.27 -8.81 -15.88
C HIS A 573 -14.09 -9.71 -16.32
N ARG A 574 -13.12 -9.14 -17.05
CA ARG A 574 -11.90 -9.85 -17.45
C ARG A 574 -11.04 -10.21 -16.25
N TYR A 575 -10.92 -9.32 -15.26
CA TYR A 575 -10.19 -9.56 -14.02
C TYR A 575 -10.79 -10.73 -13.24
N LEU A 576 -12.11 -10.74 -13.03
CA LEU A 576 -12.82 -11.84 -12.36
C LEU A 576 -12.62 -13.17 -13.10
N THR A 577 -12.74 -13.17 -14.43
CA THR A 577 -12.52 -14.36 -15.25
C THR A 577 -11.07 -14.87 -15.11
N SER A 578 -10.09 -13.97 -15.17
CA SER A 578 -8.67 -14.31 -14.99
C SER A 578 -8.37 -14.83 -13.59
N MET A 579 -9.00 -14.27 -12.55
CA MET A 579 -8.85 -14.72 -11.17
C MET A 579 -9.43 -16.11 -10.95
N ARG A 580 -10.62 -16.40 -11.48
CA ARG A 580 -11.21 -17.75 -11.43
C ARG A 580 -10.31 -18.79 -12.10
N GLN A 581 -9.76 -18.47 -13.27
CA GLN A 581 -8.83 -19.35 -13.97
C GLN A 581 -7.54 -19.59 -13.17
N LYS A 582 -6.99 -18.55 -12.53
CA LYS A 582 -5.80 -18.70 -11.68
C LYS A 582 -6.08 -19.59 -10.48
N MET A 583 -7.22 -19.42 -9.82
CA MET A 583 -7.63 -20.26 -8.68
C MET A 583 -7.68 -21.74 -9.10
N GLN A 584 -8.37 -22.04 -10.21
CA GLN A 584 -8.45 -23.39 -10.79
C GLN A 584 -7.09 -24.00 -11.18
N SER A 585 -6.13 -23.17 -11.61
CA SER A 585 -4.79 -23.64 -12.00
C SER A 585 -3.79 -23.78 -10.85
N THR A 586 -4.03 -23.07 -9.73
CA THR A 586 -3.10 -23.01 -8.59
C THR A 586 -3.48 -24.01 -7.52
N ASP A 587 -4.74 -24.41 -7.45
CA ASP A 587 -5.19 -25.50 -6.58
C ASP A 587 -4.60 -26.83 -7.07
N GLN A 588 -3.49 -27.23 -6.42
CA GLN A 588 -3.18 -28.64 -6.29
C GLN A 588 -4.39 -29.29 -5.61
N ALA A 589 -4.88 -30.42 -6.12
CA ALA A 589 -6.02 -31.12 -5.52
C ALA A 589 -5.77 -31.35 -4.01
N THR A 590 -6.40 -30.52 -3.18
CA THR A 590 -6.29 -30.58 -1.73
C THR A 590 -7.19 -31.69 -1.20
N VAL A 591 -6.95 -32.13 0.03
CA VAL A 591 -7.84 -33.09 0.73
C VAL A 591 -9.25 -32.51 0.86
N GLU A 592 -9.38 -31.18 0.89
CA GLU A 592 -10.65 -30.46 0.89
C GLU A 592 -11.43 -30.65 -0.42
N ASN A 593 -10.78 -30.55 -1.59
CA ASN A 593 -11.43 -30.84 -2.88
C ASN A 593 -11.90 -32.31 -2.98
N LEU A 594 -11.17 -33.25 -2.38
CA LEU A 594 -11.60 -34.64 -2.27
C LEU A 594 -12.78 -34.82 -1.30
N ASN A 595 -12.80 -34.05 -0.21
CA ASN A 595 -13.91 -34.03 0.73
C ASN A 595 -15.16 -33.40 0.10
N GLU A 596 -15.01 -32.36 -0.71
CA GLU A 596 -16.07 -31.71 -1.50
C GLU A 596 -16.64 -32.69 -2.53
N LEU A 597 -15.78 -33.40 -3.27
CA LEU A 597 -16.20 -34.45 -4.21
C LEU A 597 -16.89 -35.62 -3.51
N ARG A 598 -16.44 -35.98 -2.30
CA ARG A 598 -17.11 -36.97 -1.43
C ARG A 598 -18.47 -36.45 -0.93
N GLN A 599 -18.58 -35.16 -0.69
CA GLN A 599 -19.83 -34.47 -0.32
C GLN A 599 -20.81 -34.50 -1.49
N ASP A 600 -20.36 -34.16 -2.69
CA ASP A 600 -21.16 -34.22 -3.93
C ASP A 600 -21.62 -35.64 -4.24
N LEU A 601 -20.74 -36.64 -4.07
CA LEU A 601 -21.13 -38.04 -4.15
C LEU A 601 -22.16 -38.44 -3.09
N SER A 602 -22.06 -37.87 -1.89
CA SER A 602 -23.05 -38.11 -0.82
C SER A 602 -24.38 -37.43 -1.11
N LYS A 603 -24.37 -36.20 -1.64
CA LYS A 603 -25.53 -35.43 -2.13
C LYS A 603 -26.23 -36.20 -3.25
N PHE A 604 -25.48 -36.63 -4.25
CA PHE A 604 -25.96 -37.45 -5.36
C PHE A 604 -26.54 -38.78 -4.89
N ARG A 605 -25.88 -39.48 -3.96
CA ARG A 605 -26.39 -40.72 -3.35
C ARG A 605 -27.72 -40.49 -2.63
N ASN A 606 -27.84 -39.40 -1.87
CA ASN A 606 -29.06 -39.07 -1.14
C ASN A 606 -30.20 -38.71 -2.12
N GLU A 607 -29.94 -37.93 -3.16
CA GLU A 607 -30.91 -37.62 -4.22
C GLU A 607 -31.39 -38.88 -4.96
N ILE A 608 -30.48 -39.79 -5.33
CA ILE A 608 -30.83 -41.08 -5.93
C ILE A 608 -31.69 -41.90 -4.99
N ARG A 609 -31.31 -41.98 -3.70
CA ARG A 609 -32.07 -42.74 -2.70
C ARG A 609 -33.49 -42.21 -2.57
N ASP A 610 -33.69 -40.89 -2.65
CA ASP A 610 -35.02 -40.29 -2.52
C ASP A 610 -35.82 -40.45 -3.82
N LEU A 611 -35.23 -40.29 -5.00
CA LEU A 611 -35.87 -40.61 -6.29
C LEU A 611 -36.31 -42.08 -6.37
N LEU A 612 -35.46 -42.98 -5.88
CA LEU A 612 -35.78 -44.41 -5.77
C LEU A 612 -36.81 -44.68 -4.67
N GLY A 613 -36.73 -43.96 -3.54
CA GLY A 613 -37.69 -44.02 -2.43
C GLY A 613 -39.11 -43.62 -2.84
N PHE A 614 -39.23 -42.55 -3.63
CA PHE A 614 -40.49 -42.13 -4.26
C PHE A 614 -41.00 -43.16 -5.25
N ARG A 615 -40.12 -43.81 -6.03
CA ARG A 615 -40.51 -44.92 -6.90
C ARG A 615 -40.99 -46.13 -6.11
N THR A 616 -40.28 -46.55 -5.06
CA THR A 616 -40.69 -47.68 -4.22
C THR A 616 -42.00 -47.42 -3.47
N SER A 617 -42.27 -46.17 -3.06
CA SER A 617 -43.55 -45.78 -2.48
C SER A 617 -44.70 -45.83 -3.50
N LYS A 618 -44.47 -45.36 -4.74
CA LYS A 618 -45.43 -45.51 -5.84
C LYS A 618 -45.70 -46.97 -6.23
N TYR A 619 -44.70 -47.85 -6.20
CA TYR A 619 -44.88 -49.27 -6.51
C TYR A 619 -45.44 -50.09 -5.33
N ALA A 620 -45.18 -49.69 -4.09
CA ALA A 620 -45.77 -50.31 -2.91
C ALA A 620 -47.29 -50.06 -2.80
N MET A 621 -47.81 -49.03 -3.47
CA MET A 621 -49.26 -48.78 -3.57
C MET A 621 -49.97 -49.75 -4.54
N PHE A 622 -49.25 -50.48 -5.39
CA PHE A 622 -49.81 -51.40 -6.40
C PHE A 622 -49.77 -52.87 -6.01
N TYR A 623 -49.24 -53.23 -4.84
CA TYR A 623 -49.32 -54.58 -4.30
C TYR A 623 -49.84 -54.54 -2.86
N PRO A 624 -51.10 -54.91 -2.60
CA PRO A 624 -51.51 -55.22 -1.24
C PRO A 624 -50.72 -56.44 -0.76
N ARG A 625 -50.15 -56.35 0.44
CA ARG A 625 -49.65 -57.53 1.17
C ARG A 625 -50.82 -58.48 1.40
N ASN A 626 -50.74 -59.68 0.82
CA ASN A 626 -51.47 -60.85 1.33
C ASN A 626 -50.81 -61.37 2.60
#